data_AF-T0Y659-F1
#
_entry.id   AF-T0Y659-F1
#
_cell.length_a   1.000
_cell.length_b   1.000
_cell.length_c   1.000
_cell.angle_alpha   90.00
_cell.angle_beta   90.00
_cell.angle_gamma   90.00
#
_symmetry.space_group_name_H-M   'P 1'
#
loop_
_entity.id
_entity.type
_entity.pdbx_description
1 polymer ?
#
loop_
_entity_poly.entity_id
_entity_poly.type
_entity_poly.pdbx_seq_one_letter_code
_entity_poly.pdbx_strand_id
1 'polypeptide(L)' 'MASEEPAYIYITGTAGAGKTTFVRAYREWLTTAGYDATVVNLDPGNDTADYEPDVDIRDWVRLPEIMSEYGLGPK' A
#
# COMPACT_ATOMS: atom_id res chain seq x y z
N MET A 1 30.28 8.51 5.98
CA MET A 1 29.48 7.96 4.87
C MET A 1 28.32 8.92 4.68
N ALA A 2 28.11 9.44 3.47
CA ALA A 2 26.90 10.23 3.23
C ALA A 2 25.70 9.31 3.50
N SER A 3 24.77 9.73 4.36
CA SER A 3 23.47 9.07 4.45
C SER A 3 22.82 9.24 3.08
N GLU A 4 22.70 8.15 2.32
CA GLU A 4 21.90 8.17 1.10
C GLU A 4 20.46 8.52 1.49
N GLU A 5 19.93 9.60 0.94
CA GLU A 5 18.54 9.97 1.17
C GLU A 5 17.63 8.90 0.54
N PRO A 6 16.59 8.44 1.26
CA PRO A 6 15.69 7.42 0.73
C PRO A 6 14.90 7.97 -0.46
N ALA A 7 14.72 7.14 -1.48
CA ALA A 7 13.83 7.44 -2.59
C ALA A 7 12.37 7.17 -2.19
N TYR A 8 11.48 8.12 -2.46
CA TYR A 8 10.03 7.96 -2.24
C TYR A 8 9.31 7.71 -3.55
N ILE A 9 8.60 6.58 -3.64
CA ILE A 9 7.92 6.14 -4.86
C ILE A 9 6.42 5.98 -4.57
N TYR A 10 5.59 6.73 -5.28
CA TYR A 10 4.13 6.66 -5.16
C TYR A 10 3.54 5.86 -6.33
N ILE A 11 2.84 4.77 -6.00
CA ILE A 11 2.19 3.92 -6.99
C ILE A 11 0.72 4.35 -7.12
N THR A 12 0.36 4.85 -8.31
CA THR A 12 -0.98 5.36 -8.61
C THR A 12 -1.58 4.69 -9.84
N GLY A 13 -2.90 4.78 -10.00
CA GLY A 13 -3.62 4.12 -11.08
C GLY A 13 -5.07 3.79 -10.71
N THR A 14 -5.90 3.50 -11.71
CA THR A 14 -7.32 3.18 -11.53
C THR A 14 -7.53 1.89 -10.72
N ALA A 15 -8.76 1.68 -10.23
CA ALA A 15 -9.16 0.40 -9.64
C ALA A 15 -8.93 -0.73 -10.67
N GLY A 16 -8.37 -1.85 -10.22
CA GLY A 16 -8.04 -2.98 -11.11
C GLY A 16 -6.75 -2.81 -11.94
N ALA A 17 -6.04 -1.68 -11.88
CA ALA A 17 -4.79 -1.48 -12.62
C ALA A 17 -3.60 -2.34 -12.15
N GLY A 18 -3.76 -3.15 -11.09
CA GLY A 18 -2.71 -4.05 -10.59
C GLY A 18 -1.70 -3.40 -9.63
N LYS A 19 -2.02 -2.26 -9.00
CA LYS A 19 -1.13 -1.54 -8.07
C LYS A 19 -0.57 -2.43 -6.95
N THR A 20 -1.46 -3.13 -6.24
CA THR A 20 -1.11 -4.07 -5.16
C THR A 20 -0.16 -5.16 -5.65
N THR A 21 -0.47 -5.75 -6.81
CA THR A 21 0.36 -6.79 -7.45
C THR A 21 1.75 -6.25 -7.81
N PHE A 22 1.82 -5.03 -8.36
CA PHE A 22 3.06 -4.36 -8.67
C PHE A 22 3.90 -4.12 -7.42
N VAL A 23 3.30 -3.55 -6.35
CA VAL A 23 4.00 -3.27 -5.09
C VAL A 23 4.60 -4.54 -4.50
N ARG A 24 3.83 -5.65 -4.47
CA ARG A 24 4.32 -6.94 -3.99
C ARG A 24 5.55 -7.41 -4.76
N ALA A 25 5.45 -7.48 -6.09
CA ALA A 25 6.54 -7.95 -6.95
C ALA A 25 7.77 -7.02 -6.90
N TYR A 26 7.55 -5.71 -6.80
CA TYR A 26 8.62 -4.72 -6.73
C TYR A 26 9.38 -4.78 -5.40
N ARG A 27 8.68 -4.96 -4.27
CA ARG A 27 9.32 -5.19 -2.97
C ARG A 27 10.21 -6.44 -3.00
N GLU A 28 9.69 -7.55 -3.53
CA GLU A 28 10.43 -8.81 -3.65
C GLU A 28 11.70 -8.65 -4.49
N TRP A 29 11.61 -7.90 -5.59
CA TRP A 29 12.76 -7.57 -6.43
C TRP A 29 13.78 -6.69 -5.70
N LEU A 30 13.34 -5.64 -4.99
CA LEU A 30 14.22 -4.74 -4.22
C LEU A 30 15.00 -5.52 -3.15
N THR A 31 14.31 -6.36 -2.38
CA THR A 31 14.93 -7.23 -1.37
C THR A 31 15.96 -8.16 -2.01
N THR A 32 15.62 -8.80 -3.14
CA THR A 32 16.54 -9.70 -3.87
C THR A 32 17.77 -8.96 -4.40
N ALA A 33 17.61 -7.70 -4.80
CA ALA A 33 18.69 -6.84 -5.27
C ALA A 33 19.52 -6.21 -4.13
N GLY A 34 19.19 -6.49 -2.87
CA GLY A 34 19.94 -6.02 -1.69
C GLY A 34 19.55 -4.62 -1.22
N TYR A 35 18.42 -4.08 -1.68
CA TYR A 35 17.88 -2.81 -1.20
C TYR A 35 16.97 -3.04 0.02
N ASP A 36 17.06 -2.12 0.97
CA ASP A 36 16.09 -2.00 2.05
C ASP A 36 14.87 -1.23 1.53
N ALA A 37 13.67 -1.73 1.82
CA ALA A 37 12.43 -1.23 1.26
C ALA A 37 11.30 -1.27 2.29
N THR A 38 10.76 -0.09 2.61
CA THR A 38 9.56 0.06 3.43
C THR A 38 8.34 0.25 2.53
N VAL A 39 7.31 -0.57 2.73
CA VAL A 39 6.05 -0.50 2.02
C VAL A 39 4.98 0.13 2.90
N VAL A 40 4.34 1.18 2.38
CA VAL A 40 3.25 1.89 3.04
C VAL A 40 1.96 1.67 2.25
N ASN A 41 0.97 1.02 2.86
CA ASN A 41 -0.37 0.92 2.30
C ASN A 41 -1.21 2.13 2.70
N LEU A 42 -1.64 2.91 1.71
CA LEU A 42 -2.50 4.09 1.88
C LEU A 42 -3.95 3.85 1.41
N ASP A 43 -4.26 2.65 0.92
CA ASP A 43 -5.60 2.31 0.45
C ASP A 43 -6.38 1.57 1.55
N PRO A 44 -7.37 2.23 2.19
CA PRO A 44 -8.16 1.61 3.25
C PRO A 44 -9.18 0.59 2.72
N GLY A 45 -9.43 0.56 1.40
CA GLY A 45 -10.31 -0.41 0.73
C GLY A 45 -9.55 -1.60 0.12
N ASN A 46 -8.25 -1.69 0.36
CA ASN A 46 -7.46 -2.83 -0.06
C ASN A 46 -7.71 -4.01 0.89
N ASP A 47 -8.55 -4.96 0.47
CA ASP A 47 -8.88 -6.18 1.24
C ASP A 47 -7.95 -7.37 0.92
N THR A 48 -6.88 -7.17 0.14
CA THR A 48 -6.03 -8.28 -0.30
C THR A 48 -5.04 -8.72 0.78
N ALA A 49 -4.90 -10.04 0.95
CA ALA A 49 -3.90 -10.68 1.82
C ALA A 49 -2.55 -10.90 1.11
N ASP A 50 -2.37 -10.31 -0.07
CA ASP A 50 -1.29 -10.69 -0.99
C ASP A 50 0.10 -10.17 -0.55
N TYR A 51 0.16 -9.22 0.38
CA TYR A 51 1.39 -8.81 1.05
C TYR A 51 1.09 -8.12 2.38
N GLU A 52 2.08 -8.14 3.29
CA GLU A 52 2.02 -7.42 4.56
C GLU A 52 2.83 -6.12 4.43
N PRO A 53 2.18 -4.94 4.40
CA PRO A 53 2.87 -3.64 4.42
C PRO A 53 3.54 -3.41 5.78
N ASP A 54 4.62 -2.62 5.78
CA ASP A 54 5.31 -2.23 7.01
C ASP A 54 4.55 -1.11 7.77
N VAL A 55 3.76 -0.31 7.04
CA VAL A 55 2.84 0.70 7.59
C VAL A 55 1.50 0.60 6.86
N ASP A 56 0.40 0.48 7.60
CA ASP A 56 -0.92 0.27 6.99
C ASP A 56 -1.97 1.25 7.52
N ILE A 57 -2.55 2.06 6.63
CA ILE A 57 -3.63 2.98 7.00
C ILE A 57 -4.82 2.28 7.70
N ARG A 58 -5.02 0.98 7.43
CA ARG A 58 -6.09 0.15 8.01
C ARG A 58 -5.97 -0.05 9.52
N ASP A 59 -4.81 0.24 10.11
CA ASP A 59 -4.62 0.23 11.57
C ASP A 59 -5.32 1.40 12.27
N TRP A 60 -5.57 2.49 11.53
CA TRP A 60 -6.21 3.70 12.04
C TRP A 60 -7.59 3.96 11.43
N VAL A 61 -7.82 3.47 10.20
CA VAL A 61 -9.01 3.79 9.41
C VAL A 61 -9.74 2.50 9.04
N ARG A 62 -10.97 2.35 9.55
CA ARG A 62 -11.88 1.27 9.17
C ARG A 62 -12.85 1.77 8.11
N LEU A 63 -12.55 1.48 6.84
CA LEU A 63 -13.38 1.92 5.72
C LEU A 63 -14.86 1.50 5.85
N PRO A 64 -15.22 0.27 6.26
CA PRO A 64 -16.63 -0.12 6.40
C PRO A 64 -17.40 0.72 7.42
N GLU A 65 -16.75 1.11 8.52
CA GLU A 65 -17.36 1.93 9.57
C GLU A 65 -17.66 3.34 9.05
N ILE A 66 -16.69 3.95 8.37
CA ILE A 66 -16.85 5.28 7.74
C ILE A 66 -17.94 5.23 6.66
N MET A 67 -17.94 4.20 5.81
CA MET A 67 -18.97 4.05 4.79
C MET A 67 -20.37 3.95 5.39
N SER A 68 -20.53 3.22 6.49
CA SER A 68 -21.79 3.11 7.23
C SER A 68 -22.21 4.42 7.89
N GLU A 69 -21.29 5.11 8.57
CA GLU A 69 -21.59 6.36 9.30
C GLU A 69 -22.06 7.48 8.36
N TYR A 70 -21.42 7.59 7.20
CA TYR A 70 -21.67 8.68 6.25
C TYR A 70 -22.59 8.28 5.08
N GLY A 71 -23.08 7.03 5.03
CA GLY A 71 -23.93 6.52 3.95
C GLY A 71 -23.23 6.52 2.59
N LEU A 72 -21.95 6.16 2.56
CA LEU A 72 -21.10 6.13 1.35
C LEU A 72 -21.03 4.71 0.76
N GLY A 73 -20.60 4.64 -0.51
CA GLY A 73 -20.39 3.39 -1.22
C GLY A 73 -21.40 3.11 -2.33
N PRO A 74 -21.21 2.01 -3.08
CA PRO A 74 -22.17 1.57 -4.08
C PRO A 74 -23.51 1.22 -3.41
N LYS A 75 -24.62 1.61 -4.05
CA LYS A 75 -25.97 1.15 -3.69
C LYS A 75 -26.26 -0.20 -4.34
#